data_AF-A0A537VGJ8-F1
#
_entry.id   AF-A0A537VGJ8-F1
#
_cell.length_a   1.000
_cell.length_b   1.000
_cell.length_c   1.000
_cell.angle_alpha   90.00
_cell.angle_beta   90.00
_cell.angle_gamma   90.00
#
_symmetry.space_group_name_H-M   'P 1'
#
loop_
_entity.id
_entity.type
_entity.pdbx_description
1 polymer ?
#
loop_
_entity_poly.entity_id
_entity_poly.type
_entity_poly.pdbx_seq_one_letter_code
_entity_poly.pdbx_strand_id
1 'polypeptide(L)'
;MPLGLEHRFGHLPFIVVVIDELADLMMVAPRDVEDAICRIAQMARAVGIHLVVATQRPSVDVVTGLIKANIPSRIALMTSSQADSRVILDMNGAEKLVGHGDMLFAPSSISKPVRLQGAWVTEQEIRDVADFIRAQREAVYERTVEGLGLPPVEASGEDRGLGSGDDLLEQAAELVIRSQLGSTSMLQRKLKVGFARAGRLMDLMEDQGIVGPSQGSKARDVLVTWEEWEERASA
;
A
#
# COMPACT_ATOMS: atom_id res chain seq x y z
N MET A 1 1.83 -12.41 -49.49
CA MET A 1 1.79 -12.72 -48.06
C MET A 1 0.34 -12.78 -47.60
N PRO A 2 -0.05 -13.66 -46.66
CA PRO A 2 -1.33 -13.54 -46.00
C PRO A 2 -1.35 -12.24 -45.19
N LEU A 3 -2.53 -11.69 -44.90
CA LEU A 3 -2.69 -10.55 -44.00
C LEU A 3 -2.18 -10.93 -42.60
N GLY A 4 -0.89 -10.72 -42.39
CA GLY A 4 -0.16 -10.94 -41.16
C GLY A 4 -0.05 -9.62 -40.42
N LEU A 5 -0.80 -9.50 -39.34
CA LEU A 5 -0.71 -8.43 -38.36
C LEU A 5 0.75 -8.29 -37.90
N GLU A 6 1.42 -7.24 -38.35
CA GLU A 6 2.62 -6.72 -37.69
C GLU A 6 2.22 -6.05 -36.37
N HIS A 7 1.67 -6.83 -35.43
CA HIS A 7 1.68 -6.42 -34.04
C HIS A 7 3.13 -6.45 -33.59
N ARG A 8 3.83 -5.32 -33.71
CA ARG A 8 5.07 -5.08 -32.99
C ARG A 8 4.70 -5.14 -31.51
N PHE A 9 4.84 -6.32 -30.90
CA PHE A 9 4.68 -6.48 -29.46
C PHE A 9 5.64 -5.49 -28.80
N GLY A 10 5.10 -4.44 -28.17
CA GLY A 10 5.89 -3.53 -27.39
C GLY A 10 6.58 -4.29 -26.26
N HIS A 11 7.83 -3.96 -25.97
CA HIS A 11 8.49 -4.53 -24.80
C HIS A 11 7.71 -4.14 -23.55
N LEU A 12 7.29 -5.15 -22.77
CA LEU A 12 6.68 -4.91 -21.47
C LEU A 12 7.76 -4.38 -20.52
N PRO A 13 7.49 -3.28 -19.80
CA PRO A 13 8.44 -2.76 -18.83
C PRO A 13 8.54 -3.72 -17.63
N PHE A 14 9.69 -3.70 -16.96
CA PHE A 14 9.78 -4.25 -15.61
C PHE A 14 8.94 -3.40 -14.65
N ILE A 15 8.25 -4.06 -13.73
CA ILE A 15 7.48 -3.40 -12.67
C ILE A 15 8.21 -3.63 -11.36
N VAL A 16 8.56 -2.54 -10.66
CA VAL A 16 9.14 -2.60 -9.32
C VAL A 16 8.12 -2.07 -8.34
N VAL A 17 7.71 -2.92 -7.40
CA VAL A 17 6.82 -2.56 -6.29
C VAL A 17 7.69 -2.31 -5.07
N VAL A 18 7.61 -1.12 -4.49
CA VAL A 18 8.38 -0.71 -3.31
C VAL A 18 7.43 -0.46 -2.15
N ILE A 19 7.67 -1.13 -1.03
CA ILE A 19 6.97 -0.95 0.24
C ILE A 19 8.00 -0.45 1.25
N ASP A 20 7.89 0.82 1.66
CA ASP A 20 8.86 1.46 2.56
C ASP A 20 8.71 0.98 4.02
N GLU A 21 7.47 0.73 4.46
CA GLU A 21 7.19 0.20 5.80
C GLU A 21 6.11 -0.89 5.75
N LEU A 22 6.55 -2.14 5.73
CA LEU A 22 5.67 -3.31 5.74
C LEU A 22 4.80 -3.37 6.99
N ALA A 23 5.33 -2.96 8.15
CA ALA A 23 4.61 -3.10 9.41
C ALA A 23 3.28 -2.36 9.41
N ASP A 24 3.19 -1.20 8.75
CA ASP A 24 1.96 -0.42 8.66
C ASP A 24 0.87 -1.17 7.88
N LEU A 25 1.25 -1.86 6.80
CA LEU A 25 0.32 -2.72 6.05
C LEU A 25 -0.10 -3.94 6.88
N MET A 26 0.85 -4.56 7.59
CA MET A 26 0.60 -5.73 8.43
C MET A 26 -0.27 -5.41 9.66
N MET A 27 -0.26 -4.18 10.15
CA MET A 27 -1.15 -3.75 11.24
C MET A 27 -2.61 -3.62 10.80
N VAL A 28 -2.86 -3.31 9.52
CA VAL A 28 -4.20 -3.09 9.00
C VAL A 28 -4.82 -4.38 8.45
N ALA A 29 -4.06 -5.12 7.63
CA ALA A 29 -4.57 -6.29 6.92
C ALA A 29 -3.49 -7.37 6.74
N PRO A 30 -3.02 -8.02 7.83
CA PRO A 30 -1.85 -8.90 7.78
C PRO A 30 -2.01 -10.08 6.83
N ARG A 31 -3.20 -10.71 6.82
CA ARG A 31 -3.48 -11.87 5.97
C ARG A 31 -3.47 -11.52 4.48
N ASP A 32 -4.17 -10.44 4.10
CA ASP A 32 -4.29 -10.04 2.69
C ASP A 32 -2.94 -9.58 2.13
N VAL A 33 -2.15 -8.86 2.94
CA VAL A 33 -0.81 -8.39 2.59
C VAL A 33 0.16 -9.56 2.44
N GLU A 34 0.17 -10.50 3.37
CA GLU A 34 1.00 -11.70 3.31
C GLU A 34 0.67 -12.57 2.09
N ASP A 35 -0.62 -12.82 1.84
CA ASP A 35 -1.09 -13.60 0.69
C ASP A 35 -0.69 -12.93 -0.64
N ALA A 36 -0.79 -11.59 -0.73
CA ALA A 36 -0.38 -10.83 -1.90
C ALA A 36 1.14 -10.89 -2.13
N ILE A 37 1.95 -10.68 -1.08
CA ILE A 37 3.41 -10.76 -1.15
C ILE A 37 3.83 -12.16 -1.62
N CYS A 38 3.26 -13.21 -1.03
CA CYS A 38 3.58 -14.59 -1.40
C CYS A 38 3.22 -14.87 -2.86
N ARG A 39 2.03 -14.48 -3.32
CA ARG A 39 1.60 -14.66 -4.71
C ARG A 39 2.51 -13.93 -5.70
N ILE A 40 2.85 -12.67 -5.42
CA ILE A 40 3.77 -11.90 -6.27
C ILE A 40 5.13 -12.60 -6.28
N ALA A 41 5.75 -12.82 -5.13
CA ALA A 41 7.09 -13.39 -5.06
C ALA A 41 7.22 -14.78 -5.74
N GLN A 42 6.17 -15.61 -5.72
CA GLN A 42 6.17 -16.92 -6.38
C GLN A 42 6.01 -16.86 -7.90
N MET A 43 5.16 -15.96 -8.43
CA MET A 43 4.78 -15.95 -9.84
C MET A 43 5.53 -14.89 -10.67
N ALA A 44 6.04 -13.85 -10.01
CA ALA A 44 6.49 -12.62 -10.65
C ALA A 44 7.82 -12.73 -11.42
N ARG A 45 8.70 -13.65 -11.03
CA ARG A 45 10.08 -13.70 -11.56
C ARG A 45 10.14 -13.83 -13.07
N ALA A 46 9.26 -14.65 -13.67
CA ALA A 46 9.25 -14.89 -15.10
C ALA A 46 8.58 -13.77 -15.91
N VAL A 47 7.76 -12.93 -15.26
CA VAL A 47 6.97 -11.87 -15.89
C VAL A 47 7.53 -10.46 -15.66
N GLY A 48 8.66 -10.35 -14.97
CA GLY A 48 9.37 -9.08 -14.79
C GLY A 48 8.79 -8.16 -13.71
N ILE A 49 8.11 -8.72 -12.71
CA ILE A 49 7.65 -7.98 -11.53
C ILE A 49 8.64 -8.24 -10.38
N HIS A 50 9.07 -7.19 -9.70
CA HIS A 50 10.04 -7.26 -8.60
C HIS A 50 9.49 -6.54 -7.38
N LEU A 51 9.74 -7.09 -6.20
CA LEU A 51 9.28 -6.53 -4.93
C LEU A 51 10.47 -6.11 -4.07
N VAL A 52 10.43 -4.88 -3.57
CA VAL A 52 11.34 -4.34 -2.57
C VAL A 52 10.53 -4.02 -1.33
N VAL A 53 10.80 -4.72 -0.23
CA VAL A 53 10.07 -4.55 1.03
C VAL A 53 11.04 -4.11 2.10
N ALA A 54 10.73 -2.99 2.75
CA ALA A 54 11.46 -2.43 3.87
C ALA A 54 10.55 -2.36 5.11
N THR A 55 11.19 -2.37 6.27
CA THR A 55 10.54 -2.16 7.56
C THR A 55 11.58 -1.76 8.60
N GLN A 56 11.18 -0.89 9.53
CA GLN A 56 11.97 -0.57 10.72
C GLN A 56 11.61 -1.45 11.93
N ARG A 57 10.58 -2.30 11.80
CA ARG A 57 10.06 -3.17 12.86
C ARG A 57 10.30 -4.64 12.52
N PRO A 58 11.53 -5.16 12.74
CA PRO A 58 11.88 -6.55 12.43
C PRO A 58 11.34 -7.52 13.50
N SER A 59 10.02 -7.62 13.62
CA SER A 59 9.35 -8.61 14.48
C SER A 59 8.87 -9.83 13.67
N VAL A 60 8.64 -10.94 14.36
CA VAL A 60 8.13 -12.18 13.74
C VAL A 60 6.73 -11.97 13.15
N ASP A 61 5.94 -11.06 13.72
CA ASP A 61 4.60 -10.74 13.26
C ASP A 61 4.60 -9.91 11.96
N VAL A 62 5.67 -9.17 11.70
CA VAL A 62 5.86 -8.38 10.47
C VAL A 62 6.61 -9.18 9.41
N VAL A 63 7.74 -9.80 9.78
CA VAL A 63 8.59 -10.60 8.90
C VAL A 63 8.35 -12.09 9.17
N THR A 64 7.17 -12.53 8.74
CA THR A 64 6.68 -13.88 9.01
C THR A 64 7.50 -14.96 8.29
N GLY A 65 7.32 -16.21 8.68
CA GLY A 65 7.93 -17.35 8.00
C GLY A 65 7.56 -17.45 6.52
N LEU A 66 6.31 -17.10 6.15
CA LEU A 66 5.84 -17.15 4.77
C LEU A 66 6.50 -16.05 3.92
N ILE A 67 6.63 -14.84 4.45
CA ILE A 67 7.36 -13.76 3.78
C ILE A 67 8.82 -14.17 3.56
N LYS A 68 9.48 -14.70 4.60
CA LYS A 68 10.88 -15.17 4.50
C LYS A 68 11.05 -16.28 3.48
N ALA A 69 10.12 -17.23 3.41
CA ALA A 69 10.18 -18.33 2.46
C ALA A 69 10.11 -17.86 0.99
N ASN A 70 9.44 -16.74 0.73
CA ASN A 70 9.24 -16.23 -0.63
C ASN A 70 10.18 -15.07 -1.00
N ILE A 71 10.82 -14.42 -0.03
CA ILE A 71 11.82 -13.35 -0.25
C ILE A 71 13.20 -13.83 0.24
N PRO A 72 13.97 -14.52 -0.62
CA PRO A 72 15.21 -15.17 -0.22
C PRO A 72 16.43 -14.25 -0.18
N SER A 73 16.40 -13.11 -0.87
CA SER A 73 17.47 -12.10 -0.80
C SER A 73 17.11 -11.02 0.21
N ARG A 74 17.99 -10.78 1.19
CA ARG A 74 17.69 -9.91 2.33
C ARG A 74 18.86 -8.99 2.64
N ILE A 75 18.54 -7.79 3.09
CA ILE A 75 19.50 -6.80 3.59
C ILE A 75 19.08 -6.46 5.01
N ALA A 76 20.03 -6.48 5.94
CA ALA A 76 19.85 -5.93 7.27
C ALA A 76 20.84 -4.79 7.49
N LEU A 77 20.32 -3.62 7.84
CA LEU A 77 21.12 -2.55 8.46
C LEU A 77 21.30 -2.87 9.96
N MET A 78 21.96 -1.97 10.69
CA MET A 78 22.12 -2.09 12.13
C MET A 78 20.78 -2.34 12.85
N THR A 79 20.73 -3.42 13.62
CA THR A 79 19.56 -3.79 14.44
C THR A 79 19.83 -3.60 15.93
N SER A 80 18.78 -3.43 16.73
CA SER A 80 18.90 -3.21 18.18
C SER A 80 19.31 -4.45 18.96
N SER A 81 19.01 -5.65 18.45
CA SER A 81 19.27 -6.91 19.15
C SER A 81 19.62 -8.07 18.23
N GLN A 82 20.17 -9.14 18.82
CA GLN A 82 20.35 -10.42 18.12
C GLN A 82 19.01 -11.06 17.72
N ALA A 83 17.93 -10.78 18.43
CA ALA A 83 16.61 -11.31 18.07
C ALA A 83 16.16 -10.70 16.73
N ASP A 84 16.27 -9.39 16.58
CA ASP A 84 15.95 -8.65 15.35
C ASP A 84 16.82 -9.11 14.18
N SER A 85 18.13 -9.30 14.39
CA SER A 85 19.03 -9.84 13.37
C SER A 85 18.55 -11.20 12.87
N ARG A 86 18.13 -12.11 13.78
CA ARG A 86 17.60 -13.42 13.41
C ARG A 86 16.25 -13.33 12.70
N VAL A 87 15.42 -12.35 13.03
CA VAL A 87 14.16 -12.15 12.30
C VAL A 87 14.43 -11.83 10.84
N ILE A 88 15.41 -10.96 10.54
CA ILE A 88 15.72 -10.56 9.15
C ILE A 88 16.58 -11.61 8.42
N LEU A 89 17.69 -12.04 9.01
CA LEU A 89 18.74 -12.81 8.33
C LEU A 89 18.75 -14.31 8.68
N ASP A 90 17.88 -14.76 9.59
CA ASP A 90 17.94 -16.09 10.22
C ASP A 90 19.28 -16.36 10.94
N MET A 91 20.08 -15.32 11.20
CA MET A 91 21.35 -15.39 11.92
C MET A 91 21.69 -14.10 12.66
N ASN A 92 22.68 -14.19 13.55
CA ASN A 92 23.25 -13.03 14.24
C ASN A 92 24.24 -12.28 13.33
N GLY A 93 24.44 -11.00 13.59
CA GLY A 93 25.47 -10.19 12.98
C GLY A 93 25.04 -8.75 12.73
N ALA A 94 23.75 -8.51 12.46
CA ALA A 94 23.26 -7.17 12.16
C ALA A 94 23.30 -6.25 13.39
N GLU A 95 23.24 -6.82 14.60
CA GLU A 95 23.36 -6.08 15.86
C GLU A 95 24.79 -5.55 16.14
N LYS A 96 25.77 -6.00 15.34
CA LYS A 96 27.19 -5.60 15.45
C LYS A 96 27.60 -4.57 14.39
N LEU A 97 26.67 -4.17 13.53
CA LEU A 97 26.92 -3.14 12.52
C LEU A 97 27.06 -1.77 13.20
N VAL A 98 27.76 -0.86 12.54
CA VAL A 98 28.10 0.46 13.11
C VAL A 98 27.11 1.56 12.75
N GLY A 99 26.04 1.23 12.02
CA GLY A 99 25.07 2.20 11.49
C GLY A 99 25.58 2.93 10.25
N HIS A 100 24.97 4.07 9.92
CA HIS A 100 25.41 4.96 8.82
C HIS A 100 25.65 4.24 7.48
N GLY A 101 24.76 3.34 7.09
CA GLY A 101 24.83 2.59 5.83
C GLY A 101 25.60 1.28 5.90
N ASP A 102 26.22 0.93 7.02
CA ASP A 102 26.79 -0.40 7.23
C ASP A 102 25.69 -1.47 7.26
N MET A 103 25.82 -2.51 6.44
CA MET A 103 24.77 -3.51 6.23
C MET A 103 25.33 -4.91 5.97
N LEU A 104 24.50 -5.92 6.23
CA LEU A 104 24.71 -7.29 5.79
C LEU A 104 23.74 -7.63 4.66
N PHE A 105 24.28 -8.06 3.53
CA PHE A 105 23.52 -8.55 2.40
C PHE A 105 23.60 -10.06 2.32
N ALA A 106 22.45 -10.74 2.46
CA ALA A 106 22.29 -12.17 2.28
C ALA A 106 21.61 -12.43 0.93
N PRO A 107 22.37 -12.68 -0.16
CA PRO A 107 21.78 -13.03 -1.44
C PRO A 107 21.20 -14.44 -1.42
N SER A 108 20.19 -14.71 -2.25
CA SER A 108 19.61 -16.05 -2.37
C SER A 108 20.58 -17.13 -2.86
N SER A 109 21.73 -16.75 -3.43
CA SER A 109 22.71 -17.67 -4.02
C SER A 109 23.84 -18.10 -3.06
N ILE A 110 24.01 -17.43 -1.92
CA ILE A 110 25.14 -17.68 -0.99
C ILE A 110 24.60 -17.80 0.43
N SER A 111 25.06 -18.81 1.16
CA SER A 111 24.59 -19.10 2.53
C SER A 111 25.10 -18.13 3.60
N LYS A 112 26.17 -17.39 3.33
CA LYS A 112 26.74 -16.41 4.26
C LYS A 112 26.50 -14.99 3.74
N PRO A 113 26.00 -14.08 4.60
CA PRO A 113 25.87 -12.67 4.25
C PRO A 113 27.25 -12.04 3.98
N VAL A 114 27.26 -11.08 3.07
CA VAL A 114 28.40 -10.23 2.78
C VAL A 114 28.17 -8.89 3.46
N ARG A 115 29.17 -8.37 4.18
CA ARG A 115 29.12 -7.03 4.75
C ARG A 115 29.39 -6.00 3.66
N LEU A 116 28.52 -5.01 3.54
CA LEU A 116 28.58 -3.95 2.54
C LEU A 116 28.43 -2.59 3.24
N GLN A 117 28.94 -1.55 2.57
CA GLN A 117 28.71 -0.16 2.95
C GLN A 117 27.79 0.48 1.93
N GLY A 118 26.65 0.98 2.39
CA GLY A 118 25.70 1.73 1.57
C GLY A 118 26.29 3.05 1.10
N ALA A 119 26.00 3.39 -0.16
CA ALA A 119 26.29 4.72 -0.66
C ALA A 119 25.42 5.75 0.07
N TRP A 120 26.05 6.81 0.57
CA TRP A 120 25.33 7.95 1.12
C TRP A 120 24.85 8.83 -0.03
N VAL A 121 23.56 9.13 -0.03
CA VAL A 121 22.93 10.05 -1.00
C VAL A 121 22.15 11.08 -0.19
N THR A 122 22.39 12.34 -0.49
CA THR A 122 21.70 13.46 0.15
C THR A 122 20.31 13.68 -0.45
N GLU A 123 19.41 14.30 0.30
CA GLU A 123 18.10 14.67 -0.24
C GLU A 123 18.20 15.61 -1.44
N GLN A 124 19.24 16.45 -1.50
CA GLN A 124 19.45 17.35 -2.63
C GLN A 124 19.76 16.54 -3.90
N GLU A 125 20.66 15.56 -3.82
CA GLU A 125 20.96 14.68 -4.96
C GLU A 125 19.72 13.90 -5.42
N ILE A 126 18.88 13.46 -4.48
CA ILE A 126 17.60 12.79 -4.81
C ILE A 126 16.67 13.74 -5.58
N ARG A 127 16.51 14.99 -5.11
CA ARG A 127 15.68 16.00 -5.77
C ARG A 127 16.21 16.33 -7.16
N ASP A 128 17.51 16.55 -7.30
CA ASP A 128 18.14 16.88 -8.58
C ASP A 128 17.93 15.78 -9.61
N VAL A 129 18.06 14.50 -9.21
CA VAL A 129 17.78 13.35 -10.09
C VAL A 129 16.30 13.24 -10.42
N ALA A 130 15.41 13.43 -9.44
CA ALA A 130 13.97 13.37 -9.68
C ALA A 130 13.51 14.46 -10.66
N ASP A 131 14.03 15.68 -10.54
CA ASP A 131 13.71 16.80 -11.43
C ASP A 131 14.29 16.59 -12.83
N PHE A 132 15.51 16.07 -12.93
CA PHE A 132 16.09 15.65 -14.20
C PHE A 132 15.23 14.60 -14.92
N ILE A 133 14.63 13.66 -14.19
CA ILE A 133 13.71 12.66 -14.76
C ILE A 133 12.37 13.30 -15.17
N ARG A 134 11.78 14.13 -14.32
CA ARG A 134 10.51 14.84 -14.61
C ARG A 134 10.61 15.74 -15.84
N ALA A 135 11.77 16.37 -16.07
CA ALA A 135 12.01 17.20 -17.25
C ALA A 135 12.02 16.42 -18.57
N GLN A 136 12.22 15.10 -18.54
CA GLN A 136 12.26 14.26 -19.74
C GLN A 136 10.88 13.73 -20.15
N ARG A 137 9.98 13.49 -19.20
CA ARG A 137 8.65 12.94 -19.48
C ARG A 137 7.69 13.16 -18.30
N GLU A 138 6.44 13.43 -18.64
CA GLU A 138 5.33 13.39 -17.67
C GLU A 138 5.02 11.96 -17.20
N ALA A 139 4.67 11.84 -15.93
CA ALA A 139 4.25 10.56 -15.35
C ALA A 139 2.92 10.10 -15.95
N VAL A 140 2.90 8.88 -16.47
CA VAL A 140 1.68 8.22 -16.95
C VAL A 140 1.18 7.30 -15.85
N TYR A 141 0.16 7.76 -15.12
CA TYR A 141 -0.46 6.98 -14.06
C TYR A 141 -1.52 6.04 -14.62
N GLU A 142 -1.37 4.76 -14.33
CA GLU A 142 -2.32 3.74 -14.73
C GLU A 142 -3.51 3.75 -13.76
N ARG A 143 -4.70 4.09 -14.26
CA ARG A 143 -5.91 4.30 -13.43
C ARG A 143 -6.49 3.02 -12.83
N THR A 144 -6.01 1.86 -13.29
CA THR A 144 -6.45 0.54 -12.82
C THR A 144 -5.76 0.08 -11.53
N VAL A 145 -4.67 0.74 -11.11
CA VAL A 145 -4.03 0.49 -9.80
C VAL A 145 -4.70 1.40 -8.76
N GLU A 146 -5.67 0.84 -8.03
CA GLU A 146 -6.37 1.57 -6.97
C GLU A 146 -5.39 2.16 -5.93
N GLY A 147 -5.51 3.48 -5.65
CA GLY A 147 -4.79 4.13 -4.54
C GLY A 147 -3.44 4.79 -4.86
N LEU A 148 -2.86 4.61 -6.06
CA LEU A 148 -1.58 5.23 -6.47
C LEU A 148 -1.70 6.17 -7.69
N GLY A 149 -2.91 6.32 -8.24
CA GLY A 149 -3.18 7.00 -9.51
C GLY A 149 -3.41 8.51 -9.44
N LEU A 150 -3.20 9.15 -8.29
CA LEU A 150 -3.21 10.61 -8.19
C LEU A 150 -1.88 11.05 -7.54
N PRO A 151 -1.21 12.08 -8.07
CA PRO A 151 -0.07 12.67 -7.38
C PRO A 151 -0.50 13.03 -5.95
N PRO A 152 0.42 13.04 -4.96
CA PRO A 152 0.16 13.67 -3.68
C PRO A 152 -0.28 15.10 -4.01
N VAL A 153 -1.57 15.37 -3.85
CA VAL A 153 -2.07 16.72 -4.01
C VAL A 153 -1.46 17.47 -2.84
N GLU A 154 -0.35 18.18 -3.08
CA GLU A 154 -0.01 19.32 -2.25
C GLU A 154 -1.29 20.10 -2.11
N ALA A 155 -1.72 20.30 -0.87
CA ALA A 155 -2.92 21.05 -0.50
C ALA A 155 -2.80 22.50 -1.02
N SER A 156 -2.96 22.65 -2.32
CA SER A 156 -3.20 23.87 -3.03
C SER A 156 -4.68 23.78 -3.37
N GLY A 157 -5.44 24.55 -2.62
CA GLY A 157 -6.87 24.65 -2.82
C GLY A 157 -7.15 25.01 -4.27
N GLU A 158 -7.89 24.14 -4.94
CA GLU A 158 -9.02 24.53 -5.78
C GLU A 158 -9.76 23.27 -6.19
N ASP A 159 -10.94 23.16 -5.61
CA ASP A 159 -12.04 22.28 -5.98
C ASP A 159 -12.33 22.35 -7.48
N ARG A 160 -12.21 21.22 -8.18
CA ARG A 160 -12.97 20.95 -9.41
C ARG A 160 -13.42 19.51 -9.48
N GLY A 161 -14.56 19.28 -8.84
CA GLY A 161 -15.60 18.38 -9.36
C GLY A 161 -15.67 17.05 -8.64
N LEU A 162 -16.36 17.05 -7.50
CA LEU A 162 -17.26 15.99 -7.01
C LEU A 162 -17.81 16.42 -5.63
N GLY A 163 -18.84 17.27 -5.65
CA GLY A 163 -19.69 17.61 -4.49
C GLY A 163 -19.00 18.37 -3.35
N SER A 164 -19.76 19.20 -2.63
CA SER A 164 -19.31 19.65 -1.31
C SER A 164 -19.02 18.42 -0.43
N GLY A 165 -18.18 18.55 0.59
CA GLY A 165 -17.93 17.45 1.54
C GLY A 165 -19.22 16.86 2.13
N ASP A 166 -20.27 17.67 2.20
CA ASP A 166 -21.60 17.32 2.69
C ASP A 166 -22.39 16.51 1.64
N ASP A 167 -22.36 16.89 0.36
CA ASP A 167 -23.07 16.17 -0.72
C ASP A 167 -22.59 14.72 -0.85
N LEU A 168 -21.29 14.49 -0.61
CA LEU A 168 -20.66 13.17 -0.73
C LEU A 168 -20.91 12.30 0.51
N LEU A 169 -21.12 12.92 1.68
CA LEU A 169 -21.57 12.25 2.89
C LEU A 169 -23.02 11.79 2.75
N GLU A 170 -23.89 12.64 2.22
CA GLU A 170 -25.31 12.32 1.99
C GLU A 170 -25.47 11.13 1.03
N GLN A 171 -24.72 11.13 -0.09
CA GLN A 171 -24.71 10.00 -1.03
C GLN A 171 -24.19 8.70 -0.39
N ALA A 172 -23.21 8.79 0.53
CA ALA A 172 -22.70 7.63 1.25
C ALA A 172 -23.74 7.08 2.23
N ALA A 173 -24.43 7.96 2.97
CA ALA A 173 -25.49 7.61 3.88
C ALA A 173 -26.65 6.92 3.16
N GLU A 174 -27.15 7.51 2.07
CA GLU A 174 -28.23 6.92 1.27
C GLU A 174 -27.87 5.50 0.81
N LEU A 175 -26.65 5.32 0.30
CA LEU A 175 -26.20 4.04 -0.22
C LEU A 175 -26.07 2.97 0.88
N VAL A 176 -25.55 3.33 2.05
CA VAL A 176 -25.42 2.42 3.20
C VAL A 176 -26.79 2.03 3.74
N ILE A 177 -27.70 2.99 3.88
CA ILE A 177 -29.06 2.77 4.40
C ILE A 177 -29.87 1.91 3.43
N ARG A 178 -29.83 2.19 2.13
CA ARG A 178 -30.58 1.39 1.13
C ARG A 178 -30.05 -0.03 0.97
N SER A 179 -28.74 -0.21 1.07
CA SER A 179 -28.11 -1.53 0.93
C SER A 179 -28.07 -2.32 2.24
N GLN A 180 -28.36 -1.67 3.39
CA GLN A 180 -28.20 -2.22 4.73
C GLN A 180 -26.82 -2.85 4.95
N LEU A 181 -25.78 -2.23 4.36
CA LEU A 181 -24.41 -2.74 4.35
C LEU A 181 -23.39 -1.63 4.62
N GLY A 182 -22.93 -1.50 5.87
CA GLY A 182 -21.91 -0.52 6.27
C GLY A 182 -20.47 -0.93 5.91
N SER A 183 -20.16 -1.11 4.62
CA SER A 183 -18.83 -1.53 4.16
C SER A 183 -18.03 -0.40 3.50
N THR A 184 -16.82 -0.14 4.00
CA THR A 184 -15.87 0.82 3.40
C THR A 184 -15.52 0.46 1.96
N SER A 185 -15.31 -0.81 1.63
CA SER A 185 -15.01 -1.28 0.27
C SER A 185 -16.19 -1.12 -0.68
N MET A 186 -17.42 -1.18 -0.17
CA MET A 186 -18.62 -0.91 -0.96
C MET A 186 -18.69 0.57 -1.35
N LEU A 187 -18.46 1.48 -0.40
CA LEU A 187 -18.41 2.92 -0.64
C LEU A 187 -17.32 3.31 -1.64
N GLN A 188 -16.12 2.71 -1.51
CA GLN A 188 -15.02 2.95 -2.45
C GLN A 188 -15.43 2.69 -3.90
N ARG A 189 -16.04 1.52 -4.17
CA ARG A 189 -16.46 1.12 -5.52
C ARG A 189 -17.62 1.96 -6.05
N LYS A 190 -18.60 2.27 -5.20
CA LYS A 190 -19.85 2.92 -5.62
C LYS A 190 -19.69 4.43 -5.78
N LEU A 191 -18.94 5.07 -4.89
CA LEU A 191 -18.67 6.51 -4.92
C LEU A 191 -17.35 6.87 -5.61
N LYS A 192 -16.56 5.87 -6.05
CA LYS A 192 -15.25 6.04 -6.69
C LYS A 192 -14.30 6.88 -5.84
N VAL A 193 -14.35 6.69 -4.52
CA VAL A 193 -13.50 7.38 -3.55
C VAL A 193 -12.41 6.45 -3.02
N GLY A 194 -11.24 7.01 -2.69
CA GLY A 194 -10.15 6.24 -2.10
C GLY A 194 -10.45 5.74 -0.69
N PHE A 195 -9.72 4.71 -0.24
CA PHE A 195 -9.89 4.06 1.06
C PHE A 195 -9.96 5.02 2.24
N ALA A 196 -9.00 5.95 2.35
CA ALA A 196 -8.95 6.93 3.43
C ALA A 196 -10.19 7.85 3.47
N ARG A 197 -10.73 8.21 2.30
CA ARG A 197 -11.95 9.02 2.21
C ARG A 197 -13.18 8.18 2.56
N ALA A 198 -13.26 6.93 2.12
CA ALA A 198 -14.33 6.02 2.52
C ALA A 198 -14.34 5.70 4.01
N GLY A 199 -13.16 5.55 4.63
CA GLY A 199 -13.02 5.40 6.08
C GLY A 199 -13.59 6.60 6.83
N ARG A 200 -13.17 7.82 6.45
CA ARG A 200 -13.70 9.06 7.04
C ARG A 200 -15.22 9.19 6.90
N LEU A 201 -15.80 8.78 5.77
CA LEU A 201 -17.25 8.79 5.59
C LEU A 201 -17.95 7.82 6.55
N MET A 202 -17.38 6.64 6.80
CA MET A 202 -17.91 5.68 7.78
C MET A 202 -17.82 6.22 9.21
N ASP A 203 -16.75 6.92 9.55
CA ASP A 203 -16.58 7.52 10.89
C ASP A 203 -17.57 8.69 11.08
N LEU A 204 -17.76 9.54 10.07
CA LEU A 204 -18.77 10.61 10.12
C LEU A 204 -20.19 10.06 10.23
N MET A 205 -20.49 8.95 9.54
CA MET A 205 -21.78 8.27 9.67
C MET A 205 -21.97 7.60 11.03
N GLU A 206 -20.89 7.17 11.69
CA GLU A 206 -20.92 6.67 13.07
C GLU A 206 -21.24 7.79 14.06
N ASP A 207 -20.58 8.95 13.92
CA ASP A 207 -20.84 10.14 14.74
C ASP A 207 -22.29 10.64 14.59
N GLN A 208 -22.88 10.48 13.40
CA GLN A 208 -24.28 10.80 13.13
C GLN A 208 -25.28 9.69 13.53
N GLY A 209 -24.78 8.57 14.07
CA GLY A 209 -25.60 7.43 14.50
C GLY A 209 -26.29 6.68 13.34
N ILE A 210 -25.78 6.78 12.12
CA ILE A 210 -26.29 6.07 10.94
C ILE A 210 -25.76 4.64 10.90
N VAL A 211 -24.50 4.45 11.29
CA VAL A 211 -23.85 3.14 11.41
C VAL A 211 -23.32 2.92 12.82
N GLY A 212 -23.24 1.66 13.23
CA GLY A 212 -22.64 1.25 14.49
C GLY A 212 -21.11 1.37 14.49
N PRO A 213 -20.47 1.05 15.63
CA PRO A 213 -19.04 1.18 15.80
C PRO A 213 -18.25 0.26 14.88
N SER A 214 -16.96 0.58 14.70
CA SER A 214 -16.05 -0.25 13.92
C SER A 214 -15.96 -1.69 14.46
N GLN A 215 -16.31 -2.67 13.63
CA GLN A 215 -16.23 -4.11 13.92
C GLN A 215 -14.97 -4.75 13.27
N GLY A 216 -13.91 -3.97 13.08
CA GLY A 216 -12.69 -4.40 12.38
C GLY A 216 -12.92 -4.57 10.88
N SER A 217 -12.71 -5.79 10.35
CA SER A 217 -12.84 -6.08 8.92
C SER A 217 -14.27 -6.43 8.47
N LYS A 218 -15.22 -6.51 9.41
CA LYS A 218 -16.64 -6.77 9.11
C LYS A 218 -17.37 -5.47 8.77
N ALA A 219 -18.44 -5.58 7.98
CA ALA A 219 -19.33 -4.45 7.74
C ALA A 219 -19.92 -3.96 9.07
N ARG A 220 -20.05 -2.64 9.21
CA ARG A 220 -20.71 -2.02 10.36
C ARG A 220 -22.22 -2.22 10.24
N ASP A 221 -22.86 -2.37 11.40
CA ASP A 221 -24.31 -2.47 11.49
C ASP A 221 -24.95 -1.14 11.07
N VAL A 222 -26.03 -1.18 10.29
CA VAL A 222 -26.77 0.01 9.90
C VAL A 222 -27.86 0.24 10.94
N LEU A 223 -27.86 1.42 11.57
CA LEU A 223 -28.72 1.74 12.72
C LEU A 223 -29.97 2.53 12.34
N VAL A 224 -30.03 3.03 11.10
CA VAL A 224 -31.11 3.87 10.59
C VAL A 224 -31.78 3.18 9.41
N THR A 225 -33.12 3.21 9.40
CA THR A 225 -33.92 2.70 8.29
C THR A 225 -34.11 3.76 7.20
N TRP A 226 -34.51 3.35 6.00
CA TRP A 226 -34.76 4.29 4.89
C TRP A 226 -35.86 5.30 5.22
N GLU A 227 -36.92 4.86 5.90
CA GLU A 227 -38.05 5.71 6.30
C GLU A 227 -37.61 6.79 7.31
N GLU A 228 -36.83 6.42 8.32
CA GLU A 228 -36.27 7.36 9.31
C GLU A 228 -35.28 8.36 8.70
N TRP A 229 -34.59 7.97 7.62
CA TRP A 229 -33.68 8.85 6.88
C TRP A 229 -34.44 9.89 6.05
N GLU A 230 -35.51 9.49 5.36
CA GLU A 230 -36.37 10.41 4.59
C GLU A 230 -37.04 11.46 5.50
N GLU A 231 -37.45 11.07 6.72
CA GLU A 231 -37.99 12.01 7.71
C GLU A 231 -36.94 13.05 8.16
N ARG A 232 -35.68 12.63 8.34
CA ARG A 232 -34.58 13.54 8.71
C ARG A 232 -34.16 14.48 7.59
N ALA A 233 -34.22 14.01 6.33
CA ALA A 233 -33.90 14.82 5.16
C ALA A 233 -35.01 15.81 4.78
N SER A 234 -36.24 15.60 5.27
CA SER A 234 -37.41 16.44 5.00
C SER A 234 -37.70 17.50 6.09
N ALA A 235 -36.89 17.54 7.16
CA ALA A 235 -37.01 18.45 8.31
C ALA A 235 -35.98 19.58 8.24
#